data_AF-A0A381WC41-F1
#
_entry.id   AF-A0A381WC41-F1
#
_cell.length_a   1.000
_cell.length_b   1.000
_cell.length_c   1.000
_cell.angle_alpha   90.00
_cell.angle_beta   90.00
_cell.angle_gamma   90.00
#
_symmetry.space_group_name_H-M   'P 1'
#
loop_
_entity.id
_entity.type
_entity.pdbx_description
1 polymer ?
#
loop_
_entity_poly.entity_id
_entity_poly.type
_entity_poly.pdbx_seq_one_letter_code
_entity_poly.pdbx_strand_id
1 'polypeptide(L)'
;MINGEEAPKVSDHQPAIPKKLLPLDIGVDPELIKNPYSGEKVWLQPNAVAVYDLIKGAEITADPNNGDHPNWQLVRDGLDWFREHYAKEYMVLLD
;
A
#
# COMPACT_ATOMS: atom_id res chain seq x y z
N MET A 1 -12.04 16.61 -15.19
CA MET A 1 -12.06 17.07 -13.79
C MET A 1 -12.46 15.89 -12.94
N ILE A 2 -11.56 15.38 -12.11
CA ILE A 2 -11.88 14.37 -11.10
C ILE A 2 -12.19 15.14 -9.81
N ASN A 3 -13.36 14.86 -9.24
CA ASN A 3 -14.06 15.55 -8.14
C ASN A 3 -13.19 16.09 -6.98
N GLY A 4 -12.56 17.27 -7.15
CA GLY A 4 -12.38 18.29 -6.09
C GLY A 4 -11.73 17.91 -4.74
N GLU A 5 -11.22 16.70 -4.54
CA GLU A 5 -10.47 16.35 -3.34
C GLU A 5 -9.02 16.79 -3.52
N GLU A 6 -8.68 17.88 -2.84
CA GLU A 6 -7.30 18.32 -2.68
C GLU A 6 -6.50 17.23 -1.94
N ALA A 7 -5.24 17.02 -2.36
CA ALA A 7 -4.38 16.06 -1.69
C ALA A 7 -4.24 16.44 -0.20
N PRO A 8 -4.26 15.45 0.72
CA PRO A 8 -3.98 15.75 2.11
C PRO A 8 -2.56 16.30 2.25
N LYS A 9 -2.29 17.02 3.34
CA LYS A 9 -0.90 17.34 3.68
C LYS A 9 -0.15 16.04 4.01
N VAL A 10 1.13 16.01 3.65
CA VAL A 10 2.04 14.94 4.11
C VAL A 10 2.10 14.98 5.63
N SER A 11 1.89 13.83 6.27
CA SER A 11 1.98 13.73 7.72
C SER A 11 3.45 13.73 8.16
N ASP A 12 3.77 14.57 9.13
CA ASP A 12 5.09 14.61 9.81
C ASP A 12 5.34 13.35 10.67
N HIS A 13 4.29 12.57 10.94
CA HIS A 13 4.32 11.40 11.82
C HIS A 13 3.86 10.14 11.09
N GLN A 14 4.40 9.93 9.89
CA GLN A 14 4.21 8.69 9.15
C GLN A 14 4.80 7.49 9.94
N PRO A 15 4.03 6.40 10.13
CA PRO A 15 4.51 5.15 10.71
C PRO A 15 5.77 4.65 10.01
N ALA A 16 6.71 4.14 10.81
CA ALA A 16 7.93 3.56 10.30
C ALA A 16 7.63 2.29 9.50
N ILE A 17 8.29 2.14 8.36
CA ILE A 17 8.22 0.91 7.56
C ILE A 17 9.09 -0.16 8.25
N PRO A 18 8.56 -1.38 8.51
CA PRO A 18 9.31 -2.47 9.09
C PRO A 18 10.54 -2.82 8.25
N LYS A 19 11.67 -3.13 8.91
CA LYS A 19 12.92 -3.49 8.22
C LYS A 19 12.77 -4.65 7.23
N LYS A 20 11.83 -5.57 7.47
CA LYS A 20 11.52 -6.71 6.60
C LYS A 20 10.90 -6.32 5.25
N LEU A 21 10.33 -5.11 5.15
CA LEU A 21 9.79 -4.55 3.92
C LEU A 21 10.78 -3.65 3.17
N LEU A 22 11.95 -3.38 3.76
CA LEU A 22 12.96 -2.49 3.20
C LEU A 22 14.01 -3.27 2.38
N PRO A 23 14.66 -2.63 1.40
CA PRO A 23 14.56 -1.21 1.03
C PRO A 23 13.34 -0.89 0.16
N LEU A 24 12.80 0.32 0.30
CA LEU A 24 11.78 0.90 -0.59
C LEU A 24 12.19 2.31 -0.99
N ASP A 25 11.86 2.69 -2.22
CA ASP A 25 11.89 4.08 -2.65
C ASP A 25 10.59 4.75 -2.21
N ILE A 26 10.70 5.84 -1.47
CA ILE A 26 9.54 6.52 -0.86
C ILE A 26 9.42 7.88 -1.52
N GLY A 27 8.27 8.11 -2.16
CA GLY A 27 7.93 9.40 -2.75
C GLY A 27 7.82 10.52 -1.70
N VAL A 28 7.57 11.73 -2.18
CA VAL A 28 7.42 12.92 -1.32
C VAL A 28 6.00 13.41 -1.20
N ASP A 29 5.13 13.05 -2.14
CA ASP A 29 3.76 13.55 -2.24
C ASP A 29 2.73 12.43 -1.99
N PRO A 30 1.55 12.74 -1.42
CA PRO A 30 0.46 11.79 -1.33
C PRO A 30 -0.11 11.45 -2.70
N GLU A 31 -0.63 10.23 -2.86
CA GLU A 31 -1.19 9.77 -4.13
C GLU A 31 -2.63 9.28 -3.98
N LEU A 32 -3.47 9.62 -4.95
CA LEU A 32 -4.86 9.17 -5.01
C LEU A 32 -4.92 7.84 -5.76
N ILE A 33 -5.05 6.75 -5.01
CA ILE A 33 -5.07 5.40 -5.57
C ILE A 33 -6.52 4.95 -5.78
N LYS A 34 -6.78 4.32 -6.94
CA LYS A 34 -8.09 3.75 -7.28
C LYS A 34 -8.04 2.23 -7.15
N ASN A 35 -8.97 1.65 -6.39
CA ASN A 35 -9.17 0.20 -6.37
C ASN A 35 -9.60 -0.27 -7.77
N PRO A 36 -8.87 -1.21 -8.42
CA PRO A 36 -9.19 -1.66 -9.77
C PRO A 36 -10.47 -2.51 -9.86
N TYR A 37 -10.94 -3.09 -8.75
CA TYR A 37 -12.12 -3.95 -8.67
C TYR A 37 -13.39 -3.18 -8.33
N SER A 38 -13.38 -2.37 -7.26
CA SER A 38 -14.56 -1.60 -6.82
C SER A 38 -14.67 -0.24 -7.51
N GLY A 39 -13.54 0.31 -7.96
CA GLY A 39 -13.46 1.66 -8.50
C GLY A 39 -13.43 2.78 -7.46
N GLU A 40 -13.52 2.45 -6.17
CA GLU A 40 -13.34 3.38 -5.06
C GLU A 40 -11.93 3.98 -5.06
N LYS A 41 -11.78 5.15 -4.44
CA LYS A 41 -10.50 5.86 -4.38
C LYS A 41 -10.18 6.28 -2.96
N VAL A 42 -8.91 6.28 -2.62
CA VAL A 42 -8.42 6.78 -1.34
C VAL A 42 -7.03 7.40 -1.50
N TRP A 43 -6.77 8.47 -0.75
CA TRP A 43 -5.44 9.07 -0.67
C TRP A 43 -4.53 8.24 0.22
N LEU A 44 -3.32 7.96 -0.26
CA LEU A 44 -2.25 7.34 0.52
C LEU A 44 -1.15 8.36 0.84
N GLN A 45 -0.62 8.29 2.05
CA GLN A 45 0.62 8.97 2.42
C GLN A 45 1.82 8.32 1.70
N PRO A 46 2.93 9.05 1.47
CA PRO A 46 4.04 8.54 0.66
C PRO A 46 4.62 7.18 1.11
N ASN A 47 4.75 6.93 2.42
CA ASN A 47 5.19 5.64 2.93
C ASN A 47 4.19 4.51 2.63
N ALA A 48 2.89 4.79 2.67
CA ALA A 48 1.82 3.84 2.38
C ALA A 48 1.74 3.56 0.88
N VAL A 49 2.03 4.54 0.01
CA VAL A 49 2.20 4.31 -1.43
C VAL A 49 3.31 3.27 -1.67
N ALA A 50 4.48 3.47 -1.06
CA ALA A 50 5.61 2.56 -1.24
C ALA A 50 5.29 1.12 -0.78
N VAL A 51 4.57 0.95 0.34
CA VAL A 51 4.16 -0.38 0.82
C VAL A 51 3.05 -0.98 -0.05
N TYR A 52 2.12 -0.16 -0.55
CA TYR A 52 1.09 -0.61 -1.49
C TYR A 52 1.71 -1.17 -2.78
N ASP A 53 2.66 -0.44 -3.37
CA ASP A 53 3.37 -0.85 -4.58
C ASP A 53 4.16 -2.15 -4.35
N LEU A 54 4.82 -2.28 -3.19
CA LEU A 54 5.47 -3.53 -2.80
C LEU A 54 4.48 -4.69 -2.76
N ILE A 55 3.31 -4.52 -2.13
CA ILE A 55 2.28 -5.56 -2.05
C ILE A 55 1.84 -5.98 -3.45
N LYS A 56 1.45 -5.02 -4.31
CA LYS A 56 0.98 -5.33 -5.67
C LYS A 56 2.07 -5.97 -6.53
N GLY A 57 3.30 -5.50 -6.43
CA GLY A 57 4.46 -6.11 -7.11
C GLY A 57 4.75 -7.53 -6.63
N ALA A 58 4.67 -7.77 -5.32
CA ALA A 58 4.86 -9.09 -4.72
C ALA A 58 3.74 -10.06 -5.12
N GLU A 59 2.49 -9.62 -5.17
CA GLU A 59 1.34 -10.42 -5.65
C GLU A 59 1.52 -10.84 -7.12
N ILE A 60 1.94 -9.92 -8.00
CA ILE A 60 2.14 -10.20 -9.43
C ILE A 60 3.26 -11.22 -9.65
N THR A 61 4.28 -11.19 -8.79
CA THR A 61 5.50 -12.01 -8.94
C THR A 61 5.51 -13.28 -8.09
N ALA A 62 4.51 -13.49 -7.24
CA ALA A 62 4.38 -14.72 -6.48
C ALA A 62 3.95 -15.89 -7.40
N ASP A 63 4.52 -17.08 -7.18
CA ASP A 63 4.19 -18.27 -7.96
C ASP A 63 2.69 -18.59 -7.82
N PRO A 64 1.92 -18.66 -8.92
CA PRO A 64 0.50 -18.98 -8.87
C PRO A 64 0.21 -20.45 -8.53
N ASN A 65 1.21 -21.34 -8.58
CA ASN A 65 1.03 -22.78 -8.46
C ASN A 65 1.29 -23.33 -7.05
N ASN A 66 1.89 -22.56 -6.14
CA ASN A 66 1.91 -22.88 -4.71
C ASN A 66 1.92 -21.62 -3.83
N GLY A 67 1.35 -21.72 -2.63
CA GLY A 67 1.28 -20.62 -1.66
C GLY A 67 2.58 -20.36 -0.89
N ASP A 68 3.68 -21.04 -1.26
CA ASP A 68 4.94 -21.06 -0.52
C ASP A 68 6.01 -20.14 -1.12
N HIS A 69 5.70 -19.44 -2.22
CA HIS A 69 6.61 -18.46 -2.79
C HIS A 69 6.96 -17.36 -1.76
N PRO A 70 8.25 -16.99 -1.58
CA PRO A 70 8.68 -16.03 -0.56
C PRO A 70 8.00 -14.67 -0.68
N ASN A 71 7.57 -14.27 -1.88
CA ASN A 71 6.85 -13.00 -2.08
C ASN A 71 5.47 -12.99 -1.40
N TRP A 72 4.86 -14.15 -1.14
CA TRP A 72 3.65 -14.20 -0.32
C TRP A 72 3.90 -13.72 1.11
N GLN A 73 5.12 -13.86 1.63
CA GLN A 73 5.47 -13.30 2.94
C GLN A 73 5.52 -11.77 2.89
N LEU A 74 6.06 -11.18 1.81
CA LEU A 74 6.05 -9.72 1.62
C LEU A 74 4.63 -9.16 1.53
N VAL A 75 3.73 -9.86 0.83
CA VAL A 75 2.31 -9.51 0.76
C VAL A 75 1.71 -9.51 2.18
N ARG A 76 1.84 -10.62 2.92
CA ARG A 76 1.29 -10.74 4.29
C ARG A 76 1.85 -9.66 5.22
N ASP A 77 3.16 -9.45 5.18
CA ASP A 77 3.84 -8.46 6.02
C ASP A 77 3.39 -7.02 5.71
N GLY A 78 3.17 -6.70 4.43
CA GLY A 78 2.63 -5.42 4.01
C GLY A 78 1.17 -5.23 4.42
N LEU A 79 0.33 -6.26 4.23
CA LEU A 79 -1.07 -6.24 4.64
C LEU A 79 -1.21 -6.04 6.16
N ASP A 80 -0.40 -6.73 6.97
CA ASP A 80 -0.42 -6.58 8.42
C ASP A 80 -0.05 -5.16 8.86
N TRP A 81 0.97 -4.58 8.24
CA TRP A 81 1.36 -3.19 8.51
C TRP A 81 0.26 -2.19 8.10
N PHE A 82 -0.42 -2.42 6.97
CA PHE A 82 -1.57 -1.63 6.55
C PHE A 82 -2.75 -1.75 7.54
N ARG A 83 -3.08 -2.95 8.00
CA ARG A 83 -4.15 -3.17 8.99
C ARG A 83 -3.88 -2.43 10.30
N GLU A 84 -2.62 -2.36 10.73
CA GLU A 84 -2.24 -1.69 11.98
C GLU A 84 -2.28 -0.15 11.86
N HIS A 85 -1.82 0.41 10.74
CA HIS A 85 -1.56 1.85 10.64
C HIS A 85 -2.45 2.63 9.67
N TYR A 86 -3.04 1.94 8.69
CA TYR A 86 -3.82 2.49 7.59
C TYR A 86 -5.09 1.67 7.37
N ALA A 87 -5.79 1.36 8.47
CA ALA A 87 -6.93 0.44 8.45
C ALA A 87 -8.03 0.87 7.47
N LYS A 88 -8.27 2.17 7.30
CA LYS A 88 -9.29 2.67 6.35
C LYS A 88 -8.86 2.41 4.91
N GLU A 89 -7.62 2.76 4.58
CA GLU A 89 -7.03 2.57 3.25
C GLU A 89 -6.92 1.08 2.90
N TYR A 90 -6.58 0.25 3.89
CA TYR A 90 -6.59 -1.21 3.78
C TYR A 90 -7.95 -1.73 3.33
N MET A 91 -9.04 -1.33 4.00
CA MET A 91 -10.39 -1.78 3.64
C MET A 91 -10.81 -1.33 2.24
N VAL A 92 -10.28 -0.19 1.74
CA VAL A 92 -10.61 0.32 0.41
C VAL A 92 -9.80 -0.37 -0.68
N LEU A 93 -8.55 -0.73 -0.43
CA LEU A 93 -7.61 -1.15 -1.49
C LEU A 93 -7.18 -2.62 -1.44
N LEU A 94 -7.21 -3.26 -0.27
CA LEU A 94 -6.45 -4.48 0.02
C LEU A 94 -7.25 -5.58 0.73
N ASP A 95 -8.52 -5.33 1.08
CA ASP A 95 -9.48 -6.34 1.54
C ASP A 95 -10.19 -7.00 0.35
#